data_AF-A0A538LS28-F1
#
_entry.id   AF-A0A538LS28-F1
#
_cell.length_a   1.000
_cell.length_b   1.000
_cell.length_c   1.000
_cell.angle_alpha   90.00
_cell.angle_beta   90.00
_cell.angle_gamma   90.00
#
_symmetry.space_group_name_H-M   'P 1'
#
loop_
_entity.id
_entity.type
_entity.pdbx_description
1 polymer ?
#
loop_
_entity_poly.entity_id
_entity_poly.type
_entity_poly.pdbx_seq_one_letter_code
_entity_poly.pdbx_strand_id
1 'polypeptide(L)'
;MSRPRLLGVFAHPDDEVFCVGGTFAKYSAQGSEAIVVCATRGEAGQIRDATAATRATLGAVREKELRAACDCLGVSDVRFLDHVDGTLHDIPRIDLVAEVSAVIDELRPDIVFTFGADGAYGHPDHITISEATTEAFARRSEGALYHSHFPRSRLLLVDRLAEWLAGLSERFHGPGDFAGAFSLFARETTALGYADDHIEVAWFPPGAYIIEQGEAATSLYLILSGEADVLQDRLDEPRAFLRRMGPGEFFGELALARRTIRSAHVVAADSVTCLVFSPGAPAPFAGRGQASQLGHLTSADKDGRPEVVAPATTVIDVNQFVDKKLQAVAAHRTQYPIEPAMFPGWMVKEMLGHEHFVRVHPPVESEAELLT
;
A
#
# COMPACT_ATOMS: atom_id res chain seq x y z
N MET A 1 -33.02 8.74 -12.72
CA MET A 1 -31.74 9.15 -13.33
C MET A 1 -31.06 7.90 -13.85
N SER A 2 -30.45 7.94 -15.04
CA SER A 2 -29.63 6.82 -15.53
C SER A 2 -28.49 6.58 -14.55
N ARG A 3 -28.15 5.31 -14.33
CA ARG A 3 -27.00 4.95 -13.47
C ARG A 3 -25.72 5.24 -14.26
N PRO A 4 -24.70 5.87 -13.64
CA PRO A 4 -23.51 6.28 -14.39
C PRO A 4 -22.73 5.06 -14.89
N ARG A 5 -22.05 5.23 -16.02
CA ARG A 5 -21.02 4.34 -16.54
C ARG A 5 -19.64 4.81 -16.09
N LEU A 6 -18.91 3.94 -15.40
CA LEU A 6 -17.59 4.20 -14.83
C LEU A 6 -16.53 3.52 -15.70
N LEU A 7 -15.45 4.24 -16.00
CA LEU A 7 -14.29 3.71 -16.71
C LEU A 7 -13.03 3.94 -15.88
N GLY A 8 -12.25 2.90 -15.63
CA GLY A 8 -10.88 3.01 -15.11
C GLY A 8 -9.86 2.78 -16.23
N VAL A 9 -8.87 3.65 -16.35
CA VAL A 9 -7.76 3.51 -17.31
C VAL A 9 -6.45 3.46 -16.54
N PHE A 10 -5.81 2.28 -16.54
CA PHE A 10 -4.64 1.96 -15.71
C PHE A 10 -3.52 1.31 -16.51
N ALA A 11 -2.33 1.20 -15.92
CA ALA A 11 -1.14 0.73 -16.61
C ALA A 11 -1.02 -0.80 -16.56
N HIS A 12 -1.22 -1.41 -15.39
CA HIS A 12 -0.94 -2.83 -15.12
C HIS A 12 -2.11 -3.54 -14.43
N PRO A 13 -2.17 -4.88 -14.53
CA PRO A 13 -3.06 -5.71 -13.71
C PRO A 13 -2.74 -5.61 -12.22
N ASP A 14 -3.65 -5.06 -11.41
CA ASP A 14 -3.64 -4.83 -9.94
C ASP A 14 -4.00 -3.38 -9.58
N ASP A 15 -3.61 -2.43 -10.43
CA ASP A 15 -3.86 -1.00 -10.27
C ASP A 15 -5.34 -0.69 -10.02
N GLU A 16 -6.25 -1.42 -10.66
CA GLU A 16 -7.69 -1.20 -10.54
C GLU A 16 -8.20 -1.43 -9.11
N VAL A 17 -7.57 -2.35 -8.37
CA VAL A 17 -8.00 -2.69 -7.01
C VAL A 17 -7.65 -1.55 -6.05
N PHE A 18 -6.46 -1.00 -6.17
CA PHE A 18 -5.97 0.05 -5.27
C PHE A 18 -6.50 1.43 -5.64
N CYS A 19 -6.59 1.74 -6.94
CA CYS A 19 -7.02 3.05 -7.40
C CYS A 19 -8.52 3.32 -7.19
N VAL A 20 -9.37 2.32 -7.43
CA VAL A 20 -10.84 2.54 -7.55
C VAL A 20 -11.69 1.30 -7.23
N GLY A 21 -11.09 0.20 -6.77
CA GLY A 21 -11.78 -1.09 -6.72
C GLY A 21 -13.02 -1.10 -5.83
N GLY A 22 -12.96 -0.43 -4.68
CA GLY A 22 -14.11 -0.27 -3.78
C GLY A 22 -15.21 0.57 -4.39
N THR A 23 -14.85 1.63 -5.12
CA THR A 23 -15.78 2.48 -5.87
C THR A 23 -16.48 1.68 -6.96
N PHE A 24 -15.76 0.86 -7.73
CA PHE A 24 -16.39 -0.08 -8.68
C PHE A 24 -17.33 -1.05 -7.99
N ALA A 25 -16.90 -1.71 -6.90
CA ALA A 25 -17.74 -2.62 -6.15
C ALA A 25 -19.03 -1.95 -5.64
N LYS A 26 -18.92 -0.72 -5.14
CA LYS A 26 -20.03 0.07 -4.63
C LYS A 26 -21.04 0.43 -5.71
N TYR A 27 -20.60 1.01 -6.81
CA TYR A 27 -21.50 1.47 -7.87
C TYR A 27 -22.03 0.32 -8.72
N SER A 28 -21.25 -0.75 -8.93
CA SER A 28 -21.74 -1.95 -9.60
C SER A 28 -22.81 -2.68 -8.79
N ALA A 29 -22.69 -2.71 -7.45
CA ALA A 29 -23.76 -3.21 -6.57
C ALA A 29 -25.04 -2.35 -6.64
N GLN A 30 -24.89 -1.07 -6.99
CA GLN A 30 -26.00 -0.16 -7.28
C GLN A 30 -26.44 -0.23 -8.74
N GLY A 31 -25.84 -1.12 -9.54
CA GLY A 31 -26.12 -1.44 -10.95
C GLY A 31 -25.69 -0.36 -11.96
N SER A 32 -24.68 0.43 -11.62
CA SER A 32 -23.85 1.09 -12.61
C SER A 32 -23.04 0.08 -13.41
N GLU A 33 -22.63 0.46 -14.61
CA GLU A 33 -21.71 -0.32 -15.44
C GLU A 33 -20.29 0.17 -15.17
N ALA A 34 -19.38 -0.74 -14.81
CA ALA A 34 -17.98 -0.43 -14.57
C ALA A 34 -17.11 -1.18 -15.58
N ILE A 35 -16.18 -0.47 -16.21
CA ILE A 35 -15.25 -1.00 -17.21
C ILE A 35 -13.82 -0.68 -16.78
N VAL A 36 -12.89 -1.62 -17.00
CA VAL A 36 -11.45 -1.42 -16.81
C VAL A 36 -10.74 -1.53 -18.15
N VAL A 37 -9.85 -0.58 -18.43
CA VAL A 37 -8.89 -0.62 -19.52
C VAL A 37 -7.51 -0.64 -18.90
N CYS A 38 -6.73 -1.65 -19.26
CA CYS A 38 -5.36 -1.83 -18.81
C CYS A 38 -4.42 -1.68 -20.00
N ALA A 39 -3.40 -0.82 -19.89
CA ALA A 39 -2.51 -0.55 -21.00
C ALA A 39 -1.63 -1.76 -21.35
N THR A 40 -1.22 -2.54 -20.34
CA THR A 40 -0.25 -3.64 -20.46
C THR A 40 -0.78 -4.92 -19.80
N ARG A 41 -0.01 -6.02 -19.84
CA ARG A 41 -0.33 -7.26 -19.09
C ARG A 41 0.57 -7.47 -17.87
N GLY A 42 1.40 -6.50 -17.51
CA GLY A 42 2.29 -6.63 -16.35
C GLY A 42 3.36 -7.72 -16.51
N GLU A 43 3.77 -8.06 -17.73
CA GLU A 43 4.70 -9.15 -18.01
C GLU A 43 6.16 -8.88 -17.62
N ALA A 44 6.52 -7.64 -17.26
CA ALA A 44 7.83 -7.26 -16.73
C ALA A 44 7.88 -7.32 -15.19
N GLY A 45 6.73 -7.39 -14.52
CA GLY A 45 6.61 -7.48 -13.05
C GLY A 45 7.34 -8.66 -12.39
N GLN A 46 7.48 -8.60 -11.06
CA GLN A 46 8.05 -9.68 -10.26
C GLN A 46 7.03 -10.80 -10.04
N ILE A 47 7.47 -12.07 -10.10
CA ILE A 47 6.66 -13.23 -9.73
C ILE A 47 6.90 -13.54 -8.26
N ARG A 48 5.91 -13.28 -7.40
CA ARG A 48 5.98 -13.52 -5.95
C ARG A 48 5.47 -14.92 -5.57
N ASP A 49 4.62 -15.54 -6.40
CA ASP A 49 4.30 -16.97 -6.32
C ASP A 49 4.87 -17.72 -7.54
N ALA A 50 5.99 -18.40 -7.35
CA ALA A 50 6.65 -19.17 -8.41
C ALA A 50 5.82 -20.37 -8.92
N THR A 51 4.78 -20.79 -8.18
CA THR A 51 3.87 -21.86 -8.62
C THR A 51 2.77 -21.32 -9.54
N ALA A 52 2.53 -20.00 -9.56
CA ALA A 52 1.46 -19.38 -10.32
C ALA A 52 1.86 -19.05 -11.78
N ALA A 53 3.11 -18.67 -12.02
CA ALA A 53 3.57 -18.27 -13.35
C ALA A 53 5.09 -18.45 -13.57
N THR A 54 5.48 -18.37 -14.85
CA THR A 54 6.86 -18.21 -15.31
C THR A 54 6.99 -16.88 -16.03
N ARG A 55 8.23 -16.41 -16.30
CA ARG A 55 8.44 -15.18 -17.08
C ARG A 55 7.73 -15.22 -18.44
N ALA A 56 7.71 -16.38 -19.10
CA ALA A 56 7.06 -16.56 -20.40
C ALA A 56 5.52 -16.58 -20.33
N THR A 57 4.94 -16.96 -19.19
CA THR A 57 3.48 -17.09 -19.03
C THR A 57 2.87 -15.93 -18.26
N LEU A 58 3.67 -15.03 -17.69
CA LEU A 58 3.24 -14.03 -16.72
C LEU A 58 2.12 -13.13 -17.24
N GLY A 59 2.27 -12.54 -18.44
CA GLY A 59 1.24 -11.66 -18.99
C GLY A 59 -0.11 -12.35 -19.19
N ALA A 60 -0.10 -13.59 -19.70
CA ALA A 60 -1.33 -14.37 -19.87
C ALA A 60 -1.96 -14.82 -18.54
N VAL A 61 -1.15 -14.99 -17.49
CA VAL A 61 -1.65 -15.26 -16.13
C VAL A 61 -2.25 -13.99 -15.54
N ARG A 62 -1.52 -12.86 -15.54
CA ARG A 62 -2.00 -11.57 -15.00
C ARG A 62 -3.23 -11.04 -15.71
N GLU A 63 -3.42 -11.34 -17.01
CA GLU A 63 -4.70 -11.06 -17.68
C GLU A 63 -5.87 -11.82 -17.03
N LYS A 64 -5.69 -13.11 -16.71
CA LYS A 64 -6.74 -13.91 -16.02
C LYS A 64 -6.96 -13.41 -14.59
N GLU A 65 -5.89 -13.03 -13.91
CA GLU A 65 -5.95 -12.46 -12.57
C GLU A 65 -6.72 -11.15 -12.55
N LEU A 66 -6.45 -10.23 -13.49
CA LEU A 66 -7.21 -8.98 -13.66
C LEU A 66 -8.70 -9.27 -13.88
N ARG A 67 -9.04 -10.20 -14.78
CA ARG A 67 -10.45 -10.54 -15.04
C ARG A 67 -11.12 -11.09 -13.77
N ALA A 68 -10.46 -11.99 -13.04
CA ALA A 68 -10.98 -12.52 -11.79
C ALA A 68 -11.12 -11.46 -10.69
N ALA A 69 -10.18 -10.52 -10.61
CA ALA A 69 -10.25 -9.37 -9.71
C ALA A 69 -11.45 -8.47 -10.06
N CYS A 70 -11.59 -8.12 -11.34
CA CYS A 70 -12.71 -7.36 -11.88
C CYS A 70 -14.08 -8.04 -11.62
N ASP A 71 -14.16 -9.37 -11.75
CA ASP A 71 -15.37 -10.15 -11.42
C ASP A 71 -15.77 -9.97 -9.93
N CYS A 72 -14.80 -10.01 -9.01
CA CYS A 72 -15.05 -9.76 -7.58
C CYS A 72 -15.62 -8.36 -7.34
N LEU A 73 -15.09 -7.37 -8.06
CA LEU A 73 -15.47 -5.96 -7.98
C LEU A 73 -16.76 -5.64 -8.75
N GLY A 74 -17.33 -6.59 -9.52
CA GLY A 74 -18.52 -6.36 -10.34
C GLY A 74 -18.28 -5.52 -11.59
N VAL A 75 -17.02 -5.40 -12.03
CA VAL A 75 -16.65 -4.78 -13.31
C VAL A 75 -17.12 -5.70 -14.43
N SER A 76 -17.86 -5.15 -15.39
CA SER A 76 -18.55 -5.92 -16.43
C SER A 76 -17.75 -6.09 -17.72
N ASP A 77 -16.70 -5.29 -17.93
CA ASP A 77 -15.84 -5.38 -19.11
C ASP A 77 -14.38 -5.03 -18.76
N VAL A 78 -13.44 -5.77 -19.34
CA VAL A 78 -11.99 -5.63 -19.14
C VAL A 78 -11.30 -5.68 -20.49
N ARG A 79 -10.61 -4.59 -20.83
CA ARG A 79 -9.95 -4.37 -22.11
C ARG A 79 -8.46 -4.12 -21.94
N PHE A 80 -7.69 -4.50 -22.96
CA PHE A 80 -6.24 -4.28 -23.00
C PHE A 80 -5.88 -3.40 -24.21
N LEU A 81 -4.92 -2.49 -24.04
CA LEU A 81 -4.33 -1.74 -25.16
C LEU A 81 -3.17 -2.49 -25.84
N ASP A 82 -2.75 -3.61 -25.26
CA ASP A 82 -1.71 -4.51 -25.81
C ASP A 82 -0.31 -3.89 -25.92
N HIS A 83 0.00 -2.90 -25.08
CA HIS A 83 1.37 -2.36 -24.94
C HIS A 83 2.24 -3.23 -24.04
N VAL A 84 3.56 -3.08 -24.22
CA VAL A 84 4.57 -3.80 -23.42
C VAL A 84 4.73 -3.13 -22.06
N ASP A 85 4.72 -3.94 -21.01
CA ASP A 85 4.96 -3.51 -19.62
C ASP A 85 6.34 -2.84 -19.46
N GLY A 86 6.37 -1.65 -18.85
CA GLY A 86 7.55 -0.85 -18.60
C GLY A 86 7.94 0.12 -19.72
N THR A 87 7.19 0.18 -20.83
CA THR A 87 7.58 0.96 -22.02
C THR A 87 6.51 1.95 -22.48
N LEU A 88 5.50 2.28 -21.67
CA LEU A 88 4.45 3.21 -22.13
C LEU A 88 5.05 4.58 -22.47
N HIS A 89 6.06 5.01 -21.72
CA HIS A 89 6.75 6.29 -21.92
C HIS A 89 7.54 6.37 -23.25
N ASP A 90 7.80 5.23 -23.90
CA ASP A 90 8.43 5.18 -25.23
C ASP A 90 7.43 5.38 -26.37
N ILE A 91 6.12 5.24 -26.09
CA ILE A 91 5.06 5.43 -27.08
C ILE A 91 4.87 6.93 -27.31
N PRO A 92 4.80 7.40 -28.58
CA PRO A 92 4.44 8.78 -28.85
C PRO A 92 3.13 9.15 -28.17
N ARG A 93 3.14 10.19 -27.32
CA ARG A 93 1.98 10.64 -26.53
C ARG A 93 0.70 10.74 -27.38
N ILE A 94 0.81 11.25 -28.60
CA ILE A 94 -0.34 11.42 -29.51
C ILE A 94 -1.03 10.09 -29.86
N ASP A 95 -0.29 9.00 -30.00
CA ASP A 95 -0.82 7.68 -30.36
C ASP A 95 -1.57 7.09 -29.17
N LEU A 96 -0.97 7.13 -27.97
CA LEU A 96 -1.62 6.66 -26.74
C LEU A 96 -2.88 7.48 -26.41
N VAL A 97 -2.85 8.80 -26.63
CA VAL A 97 -4.03 9.67 -26.50
C VAL A 97 -5.11 9.26 -27.48
N ALA A 98 -4.76 8.96 -28.74
CA ALA A 98 -5.73 8.55 -29.75
C ALA A 98 -6.41 7.22 -29.39
N GLU A 99 -5.66 6.24 -28.88
CA GLU A 99 -6.20 4.96 -28.41
C GLU A 99 -7.16 5.14 -27.22
N VAL A 100 -6.76 5.90 -26.21
CA VAL A 100 -7.61 6.17 -25.04
C VAL A 100 -8.85 7.00 -25.44
N SER A 101 -8.70 7.98 -26.33
CA SER A 101 -9.85 8.71 -26.90
C SER A 101 -10.82 7.77 -27.61
N ALA A 102 -10.34 6.84 -28.44
CA ALA A 102 -11.21 5.89 -29.14
C ALA A 102 -12.04 5.04 -28.17
N VAL A 103 -11.42 4.55 -27.09
CA VAL A 103 -12.11 3.82 -26.01
C VAL A 103 -13.16 4.68 -25.33
N ILE A 104 -12.81 5.92 -24.97
CA ILE A 104 -13.70 6.88 -24.30
C ILE A 104 -14.88 7.26 -25.21
N ASP A 105 -14.67 7.39 -26.52
CA ASP A 105 -15.70 7.73 -27.50
C ASP A 105 -16.64 6.55 -27.76
N GLU A 106 -16.12 5.32 -27.81
CA GLU A 106 -16.91 4.10 -27.93
C GLU A 106 -17.78 3.88 -26.69
N LEU A 107 -17.16 3.92 -25.51
CA LEU A 107 -17.81 3.59 -24.25
C LEU A 107 -18.68 4.74 -23.72
N ARG A 108 -18.42 5.99 -24.13
CA ARG A 108 -19.11 7.19 -23.61
C ARG A 108 -19.33 7.14 -22.08
N PRO A 109 -18.27 6.96 -21.27
CA PRO A 109 -18.40 6.89 -19.82
C PRO A 109 -18.86 8.24 -19.26
N ASP A 110 -19.64 8.19 -18.17
CA ASP A 110 -20.01 9.38 -17.40
C ASP A 110 -18.86 9.81 -16.48
N ILE A 111 -18.08 8.85 -15.99
CA ILE A 111 -16.98 9.06 -15.06
C ILE A 111 -15.76 8.25 -15.50
N VAL A 112 -14.60 8.91 -15.58
CA VAL A 112 -13.30 8.29 -15.87
C VAL A 112 -12.37 8.42 -14.66
N PHE A 113 -11.66 7.35 -14.34
CA PHE A 113 -10.64 7.27 -13.30
C PHE A 113 -9.28 6.90 -13.91
N THR A 114 -8.22 7.54 -13.44
CA THR A 114 -6.81 7.17 -13.73
C THR A 114 -5.92 7.67 -12.59
N PHE A 115 -4.59 7.56 -12.68
CA PHE A 115 -3.67 8.02 -11.63
C PHE A 115 -3.60 9.56 -11.54
N GLY A 116 -3.13 10.07 -10.40
CA GLY A 116 -2.62 11.44 -10.31
C GLY A 116 -1.36 11.66 -11.16
N ALA A 117 -0.92 12.92 -11.25
CA ALA A 117 0.28 13.31 -11.99
C ALA A 117 1.58 12.70 -11.41
N ASP A 118 1.55 12.24 -10.16
CA ASP A 118 2.62 11.52 -9.49
C ASP A 118 2.70 10.02 -9.87
N GLY A 119 1.70 9.49 -10.58
CA GLY A 119 1.62 8.06 -10.88
C GLY A 119 1.56 7.18 -9.64
N ALA A 120 0.98 7.69 -8.54
CA ALA A 120 1.02 7.13 -7.19
C ALA A 120 2.41 7.15 -6.54
N TYR A 121 3.31 6.25 -6.94
CA TYR A 121 4.65 6.11 -6.35
C TYR A 121 5.77 6.45 -7.35
N GLY A 122 5.45 7.20 -8.42
CA GLY A 122 6.40 7.65 -9.44
C GLY A 122 6.65 6.65 -10.57
N HIS A 123 5.79 5.63 -10.76
CA HIS A 123 5.98 4.68 -11.85
C HIS A 123 5.81 5.36 -13.22
N PRO A 124 6.80 5.27 -14.14
CA PRO A 124 6.74 5.95 -15.43
C PRO A 124 5.49 5.64 -16.26
N ASP A 125 5.07 4.37 -16.27
CA ASP A 125 3.87 3.96 -17.01
C ASP A 125 2.57 4.52 -16.40
N HIS A 126 2.51 4.68 -15.08
CA HIS A 126 1.34 5.28 -14.41
C HIS A 126 1.19 6.75 -14.77
N ILE A 127 2.31 7.49 -14.72
CA ILE A 127 2.36 8.89 -15.15
C ILE A 127 1.94 9.00 -16.62
N THR A 128 2.51 8.14 -17.47
CA THR A 128 2.27 8.18 -18.90
C THR A 128 0.81 7.90 -19.28
N ILE A 129 0.19 6.88 -18.69
CA ILE A 129 -1.22 6.57 -18.99
C ILE A 129 -2.17 7.62 -18.37
N SER A 130 -1.82 8.21 -17.22
CA SER A 130 -2.58 9.30 -16.61
C SER A 130 -2.58 10.55 -17.50
N GLU A 131 -1.41 10.96 -18.00
CA GLU A 131 -1.29 12.09 -18.92
C GLU A 131 -2.10 11.86 -20.20
N ALA A 132 -1.96 10.69 -20.82
CA ALA A 132 -2.71 10.34 -22.03
C ALA A 132 -4.23 10.32 -21.78
N THR A 133 -4.68 9.75 -20.66
CA THR A 133 -6.10 9.72 -20.29
C THR A 133 -6.64 11.11 -20.02
N THR A 134 -5.86 11.96 -19.36
CA THR A 134 -6.23 13.34 -19.06
C THR A 134 -6.38 14.17 -20.34
N GLU A 135 -5.43 14.05 -21.27
CA GLU A 135 -5.50 14.74 -22.56
C GLU A 135 -6.65 14.20 -23.43
N ALA A 136 -6.85 12.88 -23.46
CA ALA A 136 -7.95 12.24 -24.18
C ALA A 136 -9.31 12.72 -23.66
N PHE A 137 -9.46 12.84 -22.34
CA PHE A 137 -10.70 13.29 -21.72
C PHE A 137 -10.96 14.80 -21.92
N ALA A 138 -9.91 15.63 -21.95
CA ALA A 138 -10.03 17.09 -22.11
C ALA A 138 -10.72 17.51 -23.43
N ARG A 139 -10.83 16.60 -24.39
CA ARG A 139 -11.51 16.79 -25.68
C ARG A 139 -13.04 16.65 -25.57
N ARG A 140 -13.57 16.23 -24.42
CA ARG A 140 -15.00 16.04 -24.17
C ARG A 140 -15.68 17.30 -23.65
N SER A 141 -16.98 17.41 -23.94
CA SER A 141 -17.86 18.44 -23.38
C SER A 141 -18.61 17.99 -22.12
N GLU A 142 -18.67 16.69 -21.85
CA GLU A 142 -19.48 16.11 -20.78
C GLU A 142 -18.75 14.95 -20.06
N GLY A 143 -19.15 14.72 -18.81
CA GLY A 143 -18.62 13.69 -17.92
C GLY A 143 -17.73 14.27 -16.82
N ALA A 144 -17.12 13.39 -16.04
CA ALA A 144 -16.14 13.77 -15.03
C ALA A 144 -14.87 12.93 -15.10
N LEU A 145 -13.72 13.57 -14.87
CA LEU A 145 -12.43 12.90 -14.73
C LEU A 145 -11.97 13.03 -13.28
N TYR A 146 -11.60 11.89 -12.70
CA TYR A 146 -11.02 11.78 -11.38
C TYR A 146 -9.64 11.14 -11.47
N HIS A 147 -8.67 11.76 -10.81
CA HIS A 147 -7.38 11.16 -10.53
C HIS A 147 -7.44 10.48 -9.17
N SER A 148 -7.02 9.22 -9.09
CA SER A 148 -6.79 8.54 -7.82
C SER A 148 -5.71 9.28 -7.04
N HIS A 149 -6.01 9.56 -5.79
CA HIS A 149 -5.14 10.25 -4.86
C HIS A 149 -4.89 9.33 -3.69
N PHE A 150 -3.62 9.10 -3.39
CA PHE A 150 -3.24 8.28 -2.25
C PHE A 150 -2.78 9.21 -1.13
N PRO A 151 -3.60 9.42 -0.08
CA PRO A 151 -3.28 10.39 0.94
C PRO A 151 -2.05 9.91 1.71
N ARG A 152 -1.03 10.78 1.83
CA ARG A 152 0.06 10.55 2.79
C ARG A 152 -0.53 10.62 4.20
N SER A 153 -0.76 9.45 4.77
CA SER A 153 -1.27 9.33 6.13
C SER A 153 -0.15 9.68 7.10
N ARG A 154 -0.42 10.59 8.05
CA ARG A 154 0.46 10.77 9.23
C ARG A 154 0.24 9.68 10.30
N LEU A 155 -0.56 8.66 10.00
CA LEU A 155 -0.78 7.54 10.90
C LEU A 155 0.36 6.54 10.74
N LEU A 156 0.81 6.01 11.86
CA LEU A 156 1.83 4.99 11.90
C LEU A 156 1.14 3.62 12.01
N LEU A 157 1.33 2.77 11.01
CA LEU A 157 0.99 1.36 11.04
C LEU A 157 1.64 0.68 12.26
N VAL A 158 2.85 1.09 12.68
CA VAL A 158 3.51 0.54 13.87
C VAL A 158 2.70 0.75 15.15
N ASP A 159 2.06 1.91 15.31
CA ASP A 159 1.22 2.21 16.47
C ASP A 159 -0.03 1.33 16.48
N ARG A 160 -0.68 1.17 15.31
CA ARG A 160 -1.86 0.33 15.12
C ARG A 160 -1.58 -1.14 15.42
N LEU A 161 -0.46 -1.64 14.93
CA LEU A 161 -0.01 -3.00 15.21
C LEU A 161 0.30 -3.19 16.69
N ALA A 162 0.99 -2.22 17.30
CA ALA A 162 1.32 -2.28 18.71
C ALA A 162 0.06 -2.31 19.59
N GLU A 163 -0.90 -1.43 19.32
CA GLU A 163 -2.20 -1.39 20.02
C GLU A 163 -2.96 -2.71 19.88
N TRP A 164 -3.02 -3.26 18.66
CA TRP A 164 -3.69 -4.53 18.40
C TRP A 164 -3.03 -5.70 19.12
N LEU A 165 -1.73 -5.88 18.94
CA LEU A 165 -0.97 -7.00 19.53
C LEU A 165 -0.97 -6.94 21.06
N ALA A 166 -0.93 -5.73 21.65
CA ALA A 166 -1.00 -5.54 23.09
C ALA A 166 -2.40 -5.82 23.68
N GLY A 167 -3.45 -5.77 22.85
CA GLY A 167 -4.83 -6.05 23.23
C GLY A 167 -5.23 -7.52 23.16
N LEU A 168 -4.39 -8.39 22.58
CA LEU A 168 -4.69 -9.82 22.47
C LEU A 168 -4.59 -10.53 23.81
N SER A 169 -5.54 -11.43 24.11
CA SER A 169 -5.50 -12.29 25.30
C SER A 169 -4.44 -13.38 25.21
N GLU A 170 -4.12 -13.80 23.98
CA GLU A 170 -3.09 -14.78 23.66
C GLU A 170 -2.07 -14.16 22.68
N ARG A 171 -0.82 -14.64 22.70
CA ARG A 171 0.21 -14.18 21.77
C ARG A 171 -0.20 -14.50 20.33
N PHE A 172 -0.07 -13.52 19.44
CA PHE A 172 -0.23 -13.77 18.02
C PHE A 172 0.97 -14.58 17.49
N HIS A 173 0.65 -15.62 16.73
CA HIS A 173 1.59 -16.37 15.91
C HIS A 173 0.99 -16.50 14.52
N GLY A 174 1.62 -15.85 13.54
CA GLY A 174 1.17 -15.93 12.15
C GLY A 174 1.39 -17.34 11.58
N PRO A 175 0.50 -17.85 10.71
CA PRO A 175 0.77 -19.06 9.94
C PRO A 175 2.02 -18.92 9.07
N GLY A 176 2.55 -20.03 8.52
CA GLY A 176 3.85 -20.04 7.86
C GLY A 176 4.01 -19.07 6.67
N ASP A 177 2.92 -18.69 6.02
CA ASP A 177 2.84 -17.73 4.91
C ASP A 177 2.59 -16.28 5.35
N PHE A 178 2.14 -16.07 6.59
CA PHE A 178 1.78 -14.75 7.12
C PHE A 178 2.91 -13.74 7.02
N ALA A 179 4.12 -14.10 7.42
CA ALA A 179 5.23 -13.16 7.49
C ALA A 179 5.57 -12.56 6.12
N GLY A 180 5.52 -13.38 5.06
CA GLY A 180 5.76 -12.94 3.69
C GLY A 180 4.65 -12.04 3.16
N ALA A 181 3.40 -12.45 3.34
CA ALA A 181 2.24 -11.68 2.94
C ALA A 181 2.11 -10.35 3.70
N PHE A 182 2.41 -10.35 5.00
CA PHE A 182 2.41 -9.16 5.84
C PHE A 182 3.53 -8.19 5.44
N SER A 183 4.73 -8.70 5.17
CA SER A 183 5.83 -7.88 4.64
C SER A 183 5.43 -7.19 3.35
N LEU A 184 4.74 -7.92 2.47
CA LEU A 184 4.25 -7.37 1.23
C LEU A 184 3.21 -6.27 1.45
N PHE A 185 2.14 -6.59 2.18
CA PHE A 185 1.07 -5.64 2.48
C PHE A 185 1.64 -4.36 3.09
N ALA A 186 2.51 -4.49 4.10
CA ALA A 186 3.11 -3.34 4.75
C ALA A 186 3.93 -2.47 3.78
N ARG A 187 4.75 -3.08 2.93
CA ARG A 187 5.53 -2.35 1.91
C ARG A 187 4.64 -1.59 0.92
N GLU A 188 3.60 -2.22 0.40
CA GLU A 188 2.69 -1.52 -0.53
C GLU A 188 1.98 -0.36 0.15
N THR A 189 1.63 -0.51 1.43
CA THR A 189 0.92 0.54 2.15
C THR A 189 1.79 1.74 2.45
N THR A 190 3.09 1.53 2.68
CA THR A 190 4.08 2.62 2.71
C THR A 190 4.30 3.21 1.31
N ALA A 191 4.45 2.38 0.27
CA ALA A 191 4.69 2.84 -1.10
C ALA A 191 3.54 3.69 -1.66
N LEU A 192 2.30 3.30 -1.34
CA LEU A 192 1.07 4.02 -1.66
C LEU A 192 0.75 5.12 -0.64
N GLY A 193 1.61 5.40 0.35
CA GLY A 193 1.43 6.52 1.28
C GLY A 193 0.34 6.34 2.35
N TYR A 194 -0.29 5.17 2.45
CA TYR A 194 -1.28 4.88 3.51
C TYR A 194 -0.67 4.78 4.92
N ALA A 195 0.64 4.62 5.03
CA ALA A 195 1.40 4.67 6.29
C ALA A 195 2.73 5.40 6.09
N ASP A 196 3.23 6.04 7.15
CA ASP A 196 4.51 6.77 7.17
C ASP A 196 5.62 6.02 7.94
N ASP A 197 5.46 4.70 8.09
CA ASP A 197 6.49 3.86 8.69
C ASP A 197 7.60 3.56 7.71
N HIS A 198 8.82 3.64 8.21
CA HIS A 198 9.97 3.01 7.60
C HIS A 198 9.94 1.52 7.91
N ILE A 199 10.08 0.71 6.85
CA ILE A 199 10.07 -0.74 6.92
C ILE A 199 11.36 -1.26 6.32
N GLU A 200 12.14 -1.99 7.11
CA GLU A 200 13.37 -2.62 6.66
C GLU A 200 13.49 -4.07 7.12
N VAL A 201 14.32 -4.83 6.41
CA VAL A 201 14.71 -6.18 6.81
C VAL A 201 16.05 -6.08 7.53
N ALA A 202 16.07 -6.44 8.80
CA ALA A 202 17.28 -6.45 9.63
C ALA A 202 17.72 -7.88 9.95
N TRP A 203 19.03 -8.10 9.98
CA TRP A 203 19.64 -9.38 10.33
C TRP A 203 20.51 -9.24 11.59
N PHE A 204 20.40 -10.22 12.50
CA PHE A 204 21.09 -10.25 13.79
C PHE A 204 21.82 -11.58 13.98
N PRO A 205 23.14 -11.59 14.27
CA PRO A 205 23.88 -12.82 14.54
C PRO A 205 23.54 -13.42 15.92
N PRO A 206 23.83 -14.71 16.15
CA PRO A 206 23.64 -15.34 17.45
C PRO A 206 24.32 -14.58 18.60
N GLY A 207 23.59 -14.39 19.70
CA GLY A 207 24.02 -13.66 20.89
C GLY A 207 23.87 -12.13 20.80
N ALA A 208 23.46 -11.58 19.66
CA ALA A 208 23.22 -10.14 19.52
C ALA A 208 21.94 -9.71 20.26
N TYR A 209 22.00 -8.56 20.93
CA TYR A 209 20.80 -7.90 21.44
C TYR A 209 20.06 -7.24 20.29
N ILE A 210 18.80 -7.62 20.11
CA ILE A 210 17.85 -6.97 19.21
C ILE A 210 17.15 -5.82 19.94
N ILE A 211 16.82 -6.05 21.22
CA ILE A 211 16.28 -5.05 22.15
C ILE A 211 17.05 -5.17 23.47
N GLU A 212 17.48 -4.05 24.03
CA GLU A 212 17.98 -3.97 25.41
C GLU A 212 16.86 -3.53 26.37
N GLN A 213 16.69 -4.22 27.50
CA GLN A 213 15.79 -3.79 28.58
C GLN A 213 16.15 -2.38 29.03
N GLY A 214 15.13 -1.51 29.13
CA GLY A 214 15.27 -0.13 29.59
C GLY A 214 15.50 0.90 28.49
N GLU A 215 15.75 0.50 27.24
CA GLU A 215 15.83 1.46 26.13
C GLU A 215 14.44 2.02 25.75
N ALA A 216 14.42 3.11 24.98
CA ALA A 216 13.18 3.68 24.47
C ALA A 216 12.55 2.76 23.39
N ALA A 217 11.23 2.64 23.41
CA ALA A 217 10.52 1.88 22.39
C ALA A 217 10.23 2.75 21.17
N THR A 218 10.96 2.50 20.07
CA THR A 218 10.80 3.20 18.79
C THR A 218 10.34 2.30 17.65
N SER A 219 10.44 0.98 17.84
CA SER A 219 10.25 0.02 16.74
C SER A 219 9.49 -1.24 17.19
N LEU A 220 8.76 -1.83 16.26
CA LEU A 220 8.13 -3.15 16.37
C LEU A 220 8.85 -4.12 15.43
N TYR A 221 8.93 -5.39 15.83
CA TYR A 221 9.64 -6.40 15.07
C TYR A 221 8.73 -7.60 14.80
N LEU A 222 8.83 -8.16 13.60
CA LEU A 222 8.26 -9.45 13.20
C LEU A 222 9.38 -10.40 12.80
N ILE A 223 9.48 -11.58 13.43
CA ILE A 223 10.50 -12.57 13.09
C ILE A 223 10.15 -13.23 11.76
N LEU A 224 11.05 -13.14 10.78
CA LEU A 224 10.96 -13.80 9.48
C LEU A 224 11.67 -15.16 9.49
N SER A 225 12.81 -15.25 10.17
CA SER A 225 13.59 -16.49 10.34
C SER A 225 14.46 -16.44 11.60
N GLY A 226 14.85 -17.61 12.11
CA GLY A 226 15.62 -17.77 13.34
C GLY A 226 14.77 -17.74 14.62
N GLU A 227 15.44 -17.80 15.76
CA GLU A 227 14.87 -17.81 17.10
C GLU A 227 15.48 -16.72 17.98
N ALA A 228 14.66 -16.10 18.84
CA ALA A 228 15.10 -15.09 19.80
C ALA A 228 14.62 -15.41 21.22
N ASP A 229 15.51 -15.25 22.20
CA ASP A 229 15.22 -15.43 23.61
C ASP A 229 14.84 -14.10 24.26
N VAL A 230 13.75 -14.12 25.04
CA VAL A 230 13.30 -12.99 25.84
C VAL A 230 13.81 -13.17 27.26
N LEU A 231 14.64 -12.24 27.72
CA LEU A 231 15.30 -12.28 29.03
C LEU A 231 14.94 -11.04 29.83
N GLN A 232 14.73 -11.17 31.14
CA GLN A 232 14.44 -10.03 32.00
C GLN A 232 15.42 -9.96 33.17
N ASP A 233 16.05 -8.80 33.34
CA ASP A 233 16.87 -8.53 34.51
C ASP A 233 15.99 -8.11 35.69
N ARG A 234 16.12 -8.85 36.80
CA ARG A 234 15.47 -8.56 38.09
C ARG A 234 16.55 -8.45 39.17
N LEU A 235 16.24 -7.75 40.26
CA LEU A 235 17.18 -7.52 41.37
C LEU A 235 17.73 -8.84 41.98
N ASP A 236 16.88 -9.86 42.07
CA ASP A 236 17.20 -11.14 42.71
C ASP A 236 17.65 -12.23 41.71
N GLU A 237 17.35 -12.04 40.42
CA GLU A 237 17.65 -12.99 39.35
C GLU A 237 18.12 -12.20 38.10
N PRO A 238 19.43 -11.95 37.97
CA PRO A 238 19.96 -11.35 36.77
C PRO A 238 19.74 -12.32 35.60
N ARG A 239 19.11 -11.84 34.51
CA ARG A 239 18.79 -12.58 33.29
C ARG A 239 17.82 -13.76 33.45
N ALA A 240 16.68 -13.55 34.08
CA ALA A 240 15.59 -14.53 34.10
C ALA A 240 15.09 -14.82 32.66
N PHE A 241 15.17 -16.07 32.23
CA PHE A 241 14.61 -16.51 30.93
C PHE A 241 13.08 -16.51 31.00
N LEU A 242 12.44 -15.78 30.09
CA LEU A 242 10.98 -15.72 30.03
C LEU A 242 10.43 -16.70 29.00
N ARG A 243 10.97 -16.66 27.79
CA ARG A 243 10.52 -17.50 26.66
C ARG A 243 11.47 -17.43 25.48
N ARG A 244 11.28 -18.34 24.54
CA ARG A 244 11.82 -18.28 23.18
C ARG A 244 10.72 -17.90 22.19
N MET A 245 11.09 -17.20 21.12
CA MET A 245 10.22 -16.77 20.03
C MET A 245 10.76 -17.26 18.69
N GLY A 246 9.87 -17.52 17.73
CA GLY A 246 10.23 -17.96 16.39
C GLY A 246 9.49 -17.21 15.27
N PRO A 247 9.60 -17.68 14.02
CA PRO A 247 8.99 -17.03 12.85
C PRO A 247 7.49 -16.81 13.02
N GLY A 248 6.99 -15.67 12.53
CA GLY A 248 5.56 -15.30 12.62
C GLY A 248 5.16 -14.65 13.96
N GLU A 249 6.05 -14.61 14.95
CA GLU A 249 5.81 -13.87 16.19
C GLU A 249 6.30 -12.42 16.12
N PHE A 250 5.52 -11.53 16.75
CA PHE A 250 5.92 -10.15 16.98
C PHE A 250 6.58 -9.97 18.35
N PHE A 251 7.43 -8.95 18.45
CA PHE A 251 7.94 -8.45 19.72
C PHE A 251 8.22 -6.95 19.70
N GLY A 252 8.18 -6.33 20.88
CA GLY A 252 8.40 -4.89 21.07
C GLY A 252 7.11 -4.07 21.12
N GLU A 253 5.96 -4.70 20.92
CA GLU A 253 4.61 -4.13 20.90
C GLU A 253 4.20 -3.45 22.20
N LEU A 254 4.52 -4.07 23.34
CA LEU A 254 4.00 -3.63 24.64
C LEU A 254 4.48 -2.23 25.03
N ALA A 255 5.75 -1.96 24.79
CA ALA A 255 6.37 -0.70 25.19
C ALA A 255 5.94 0.46 24.25
N LEU A 256 5.70 0.16 22.97
CA LEU A 256 5.11 1.10 22.02
C LEU A 256 3.67 1.46 22.41
N ALA A 257 2.80 0.45 22.56
CA ALA A 257 1.39 0.65 22.89
C ALA A 257 1.17 1.39 24.22
N ARG A 258 2.02 1.12 25.22
CA ARG A 258 1.92 1.75 26.55
C ARG A 258 2.75 3.02 26.69
N ARG A 259 3.52 3.40 25.66
CA ARG A 259 4.48 4.51 25.69
C ARG A 259 5.45 4.43 26.88
N THR A 260 6.03 3.25 27.09
CA THR A 260 7.02 2.98 28.15
C THR A 260 8.37 2.56 27.56
N ILE A 261 9.38 2.42 28.42
CA ILE A 261 10.65 1.78 28.05
C ILE A 261 10.48 0.26 27.87
N ARG A 262 11.45 -0.39 27.22
CA ARG A 262 11.47 -1.84 27.01
C ARG A 262 11.56 -2.59 28.35
N SER A 263 10.69 -3.58 28.53
CA SER A 263 10.55 -4.31 29.80
C SER A 263 11.43 -5.55 29.92
N ALA A 264 12.05 -5.98 28.83
CA ALA A 264 12.90 -7.17 28.72
C ALA A 264 13.88 -7.00 27.57
N HIS A 265 14.98 -7.75 27.62
CA HIS A 265 15.89 -7.94 26.51
C HIS A 265 15.27 -8.91 25.50
N VAL A 266 15.61 -8.74 24.23
CA VAL A 266 15.41 -9.74 23.20
C VAL A 266 16.77 -10.02 22.58
N VAL A 267 17.24 -11.26 22.70
CA VAL A 267 18.57 -11.69 22.26
C VAL A 267 18.42 -12.75 21.19
N ALA A 268 19.10 -12.60 20.07
CA ALA A 268 19.13 -13.59 19.01
C ALA A 268 19.72 -14.91 19.55
N ALA A 269 18.93 -15.98 19.58
CA ALA A 269 19.40 -17.30 20.00
C ALA A 269 20.20 -17.99 18.87
N ASP A 270 19.87 -17.68 17.62
CA ASP A 270 20.59 -18.06 16.40
C ASP A 270 20.72 -16.86 15.43
N SER A 271 20.82 -17.10 14.12
CA SER A 271 20.82 -16.03 13.12
C SER A 271 19.38 -15.60 12.81
N VAL A 272 18.98 -14.45 13.37
CA VAL A 272 17.59 -13.96 13.28
C VAL A 272 17.46 -12.91 12.18
N THR A 273 16.42 -13.04 11.37
CA THR A 273 16.01 -11.99 10.41
C THR A 273 14.64 -11.45 10.82
N CYS A 274 14.50 -10.13 10.91
CA CYS A 274 13.26 -9.46 11.28
C CYS A 274 12.82 -8.46 10.21
N LEU A 275 11.51 -8.28 10.10
CA LEU A 275 10.93 -7.06 9.55
C LEU A 275 10.81 -6.04 10.68
N VAL A 276 11.39 -4.86 10.49
CA VAL A 276 11.42 -3.78 11.47
C VAL A 276 10.46 -2.69 11.00
N PHE A 277 9.57 -2.26 11.89
CA PHE A 277 8.65 -1.15 11.69
C PHE A 277 9.06 0.00 12.60
N SER A 278 9.31 1.17 12.04
CA SER A 278 9.66 2.36 12.83
C SER A 278 9.09 3.65 12.22
N PRO A 279 8.75 4.66 13.04
CA PRO A 279 8.28 5.95 12.56
C PRO A 279 9.38 6.67 11.77
N GLY A 280 9.17 6.87 10.45
CA GLY A 280 10.12 7.54 9.56
C GLY A 280 11.50 6.86 9.46
N ALA A 281 12.31 7.26 8.47
CA ALA A 281 13.66 6.70 8.31
C ALA A 281 14.46 6.88 9.62
N PRO A 282 15.11 5.84 10.16
CA PRO A 282 15.87 5.96 11.39
C PRO A 282 16.90 7.08 11.23
N ALA A 283 16.88 8.05 12.13
CA ALA A 283 17.98 9.01 12.21
C ALA A 283 19.26 8.18 12.40
N PRO A 284 20.27 8.31 11.52
CA PRO A 284 21.43 7.40 11.51
C PRO A 284 22.25 7.39 12.82
N PHE A 285 21.90 8.25 13.78
CA PHE A 285 22.37 8.23 15.16
C PHE A 285 21.26 8.66 16.14
N ALA A 286 20.34 7.76 16.50
CA ALA A 286 19.56 7.89 17.74
C ALA A 286 20.41 7.41 18.92
N GLY A 287 21.32 8.27 19.38
CA GLY A 287 22.14 8.04 20.56
C GLY A 287 21.30 7.78 21.82
N ARG A 288 21.86 6.96 22.72
CA ARG A 288 21.32 6.54 24.01
C ARG A 288 20.97 7.74 24.91
N GLY A 289 19.75 8.28 24.77
CA GLY A 289 19.08 9.15 25.75
C GLY A 289 19.78 10.45 26.14
N GLN A 290 19.10 11.26 26.95
CA GLN A 290 19.46 12.64 27.31
C GLN A 290 20.73 12.81 28.18
N ALA A 291 21.54 11.76 28.39
CA ALA A 291 22.84 11.87 29.06
C ALA A 291 23.97 12.30 28.11
N SER A 292 23.69 12.62 26.84
CA SER A 292 24.70 13.03 25.85
C SER A 292 24.21 14.24 25.01
N GLN A 293 24.36 15.45 25.55
CA GLN A 293 24.08 16.74 24.88
C GLN A 293 25.21 17.16 23.92
N LEU A 294 25.13 18.09 22.96
CA LEU A 294 24.10 18.96 22.35
C LEU A 294 24.69 19.45 21.00
N GLY A 295 23.97 19.34 19.89
CA GLY A 295 24.41 19.89 18.61
C GLY A 295 23.30 19.86 17.56
N HIS A 296 22.92 21.04 17.08
CA HIS A 296 21.80 21.31 16.17
C HIS A 296 21.68 20.34 14.98
N LEU A 297 20.50 19.74 14.82
CA LEU A 297 20.11 19.04 13.59
C LEU A 297 19.13 19.91 12.80
N THR A 298 19.62 20.42 11.67
CA THR A 298 18.84 21.02 10.59
C THR A 298 18.13 19.90 9.82
N SER A 299 16.80 19.88 9.84
CA SER A 299 16.01 19.13 8.87
C SER A 299 15.91 19.94 7.58
N ALA A 300 16.61 19.52 6.54
CA ALA A 300 16.40 19.98 5.18
C ALA A 300 16.62 18.83 4.21
N ASP A 301 15.53 18.40 3.56
CA ASP A 301 15.61 17.83 2.22
C ASP A 301 16.30 18.86 1.32
N LYS A 302 17.28 18.39 0.54
CA LYS A 302 18.20 19.23 -0.22
C LYS A 302 17.57 20.05 -1.35
N ASP A 303 16.26 19.96 -1.59
CA ASP A 303 15.61 20.75 -2.65
C ASP A 303 14.37 21.56 -2.22
N GLY A 304 14.01 21.59 -0.93
CA GLY A 304 13.16 22.65 -0.35
C GLY A 304 11.83 22.99 -1.05
N ARG A 305 11.30 22.13 -1.92
CA ARG A 305 9.98 22.29 -2.49
C ARG A 305 9.03 21.41 -1.68
N PRO A 306 8.09 21.99 -0.90
CA PRO A 306 6.96 21.20 -0.45
C PRO A 306 6.27 20.69 -1.72
N GLU A 307 6.25 19.37 -1.90
CA GLU A 307 5.42 18.73 -2.90
C GLU A 307 3.97 19.07 -2.49
N VAL A 308 3.39 20.08 -3.16
CA VAL A 308 2.00 20.47 -2.93
C VAL A 308 1.13 19.39 -3.54
N VAL A 309 0.96 18.28 -2.83
CA VAL A 309 -0.03 17.27 -3.21
C VAL A 309 -1.39 17.92 -2.96
N ALA A 310 -2.12 18.20 -4.03
CA ALA A 310 -3.44 18.80 -3.94
C ALA A 310 -4.34 17.92 -3.04
N PRO A 311 -5.10 18.50 -2.09
CA PRO A 311 -5.96 17.72 -1.23
C PRO A 311 -7.04 17.00 -2.06
N ALA A 312 -7.43 15.81 -1.64
CA ALA A 312 -8.53 15.07 -2.26
C ALA A 312 -9.80 15.95 -2.31
N THR A 313 -10.37 16.14 -3.49
CA THR A 313 -11.64 16.87 -3.66
C THR A 313 -12.85 15.96 -3.47
N THR A 314 -12.64 14.64 -3.44
CA THR A 314 -13.70 13.64 -3.33
C THR A 314 -13.18 12.43 -2.56
N VAL A 315 -13.97 11.98 -1.59
CA VAL A 315 -13.68 10.77 -0.80
C VAL A 315 -14.90 9.88 -0.85
N ILE A 316 -14.70 8.62 -1.21
CA ILE A 316 -15.76 7.62 -1.29
C ILE A 316 -15.53 6.59 -0.17
N ASP A 317 -16.48 6.52 0.76
CA ASP A 317 -16.55 5.44 1.73
C ASP A 317 -16.97 4.14 1.03
N VAL A 318 -16.08 3.15 1.09
CA VAL A 318 -16.19 1.82 0.50
C VAL A 318 -16.06 0.71 1.55
N ASN A 319 -16.23 1.03 2.85
CA ASN A 319 -16.07 0.08 3.96
C ASN A 319 -16.90 -1.21 3.80
N GLN A 320 -18.11 -1.10 3.23
CA GLN A 320 -19.00 -2.24 2.98
C GLN A 320 -18.47 -3.18 1.88
N PHE A 321 -17.47 -2.76 1.11
CA PHE A 321 -16.93 -3.46 -0.05
C PHE A 321 -15.46 -3.85 0.10
N VAL A 322 -14.85 -3.63 1.28
CA VAL A 322 -13.46 -3.98 1.56
C VAL A 322 -13.20 -5.48 1.38
N ASP A 323 -14.15 -6.34 1.74
CA ASP A 323 -14.02 -7.80 1.54
C ASP A 323 -13.90 -8.16 0.05
N LYS A 324 -14.63 -7.45 -0.83
CA LYS A 324 -14.50 -7.61 -2.28
C LYS A 324 -13.16 -7.11 -2.79
N LYS A 325 -12.63 -6.00 -2.24
CA LYS A 325 -11.27 -5.53 -2.56
C LYS A 325 -10.24 -6.58 -2.16
N LEU A 326 -10.34 -7.15 -0.96
CA LEU A 326 -9.42 -8.21 -0.52
C LEU A 326 -9.48 -9.45 -1.41
N GLN A 327 -10.68 -9.86 -1.85
CA GLN A 327 -10.82 -10.94 -2.82
C GLN A 327 -10.18 -10.59 -4.18
N ALA A 328 -10.32 -9.35 -4.64
CA ALA A 328 -9.69 -8.87 -5.85
C ALA A 328 -8.15 -8.81 -5.74
N VAL A 329 -7.60 -8.36 -4.61
CA VAL A 329 -6.15 -8.43 -4.34
C VAL A 329 -5.68 -9.89 -4.36
N ALA A 330 -6.39 -10.79 -3.69
CA ALA A 330 -6.04 -12.22 -3.65
C ALA A 330 -6.14 -12.91 -5.03
N ALA A 331 -6.95 -12.37 -5.96
CA ALA A 331 -7.01 -12.86 -7.34
C ALA A 331 -5.72 -12.57 -8.11
N HIS A 332 -4.98 -11.51 -7.76
CA HIS A 332 -3.65 -11.18 -8.29
C HIS A 332 -2.54 -12.01 -7.65
N ARG A 333 -2.71 -13.33 -7.66
CA ARG A 333 -1.86 -14.28 -6.92
C ARG A 333 -0.38 -14.22 -7.27
N THR A 334 -0.02 -13.95 -8.54
CA THR A 334 1.39 -13.78 -8.94
C THR A 334 2.07 -12.61 -8.23
N GLN A 335 1.29 -11.69 -7.67
CA GLN A 335 1.73 -10.43 -7.08
C GLN A 335 1.42 -10.36 -5.58
N TYR A 336 0.29 -10.93 -5.16
CA TYR A 336 -0.23 -10.91 -3.80
C TYR A 336 -0.64 -12.33 -3.41
N PRO A 337 0.32 -13.20 -3.04
CA PRO A 337 0.02 -14.54 -2.52
C PRO A 337 -0.52 -14.44 -1.08
N ILE A 338 -1.68 -13.83 -0.93
CA ILE A 338 -2.33 -13.56 0.35
C ILE A 338 -3.66 -14.29 0.44
N GLU A 339 -4.05 -14.68 1.65
CA GLU A 339 -5.41 -15.11 1.94
C GLU A 339 -6.20 -13.94 2.54
N PRO A 340 -7.46 -13.69 2.13
CA PRO A 340 -8.25 -12.57 2.65
C PRO A 340 -8.42 -12.55 4.18
N ALA A 341 -8.36 -13.71 4.83
CA ALA A 341 -8.50 -13.85 6.29
C ALA A 341 -7.22 -13.55 7.08
N MET A 342 -6.10 -13.29 6.39
CA MET A 342 -4.78 -13.18 6.99
C MET A 342 -4.56 -11.87 7.77
N PHE A 343 -5.33 -10.83 7.48
CA PHE A 343 -5.22 -9.52 8.11
C PHE A 343 -6.43 -9.21 9.00
N PRO A 344 -6.26 -8.50 10.13
CA PRO A 344 -7.39 -8.06 10.94
C PRO A 344 -8.35 -7.18 10.11
N GLY A 345 -9.62 -7.56 10.04
CA GLY A 345 -10.58 -6.87 9.17
C GLY A 345 -10.78 -5.38 9.48
N TRP A 346 -10.58 -4.94 10.73
CA TRP A 346 -10.61 -3.51 11.08
C TRP A 346 -9.43 -2.73 10.49
N MET A 347 -8.23 -3.34 10.45
CA MET A 347 -7.02 -2.73 9.92
C MET A 347 -7.14 -2.56 8.41
N VAL A 348 -7.60 -3.60 7.72
CA VAL A 348 -7.84 -3.52 6.27
C VAL A 348 -8.91 -2.47 5.97
N LYS A 349 -9.98 -2.36 6.77
CA LYS A 349 -11.01 -1.33 6.60
C LYS A 349 -10.48 0.08 6.81
N GLU A 350 -9.61 0.32 7.78
CA GLU A 350 -8.99 1.62 7.98
C GLU A 350 -8.16 2.04 6.75
N MET A 351 -7.45 1.08 6.15
CA MET A 351 -6.51 1.34 5.05
C MET A 351 -7.18 1.38 3.67
N LEU A 352 -8.14 0.48 3.41
CA LEU A 352 -8.78 0.31 2.10
C LEU A 352 -10.25 0.73 2.07
N GLY A 353 -10.81 1.17 3.20
CA GLY A 353 -12.23 1.53 3.35
C GLY A 353 -12.59 2.91 2.83
N HIS A 354 -11.60 3.74 2.46
CA HIS A 354 -11.82 5.02 1.81
C HIS A 354 -10.95 5.13 0.55
N GLU A 355 -11.56 5.59 -0.54
CA GLU A 355 -10.85 5.91 -1.77
C GLU A 355 -10.92 7.41 -2.00
N HIS A 356 -9.76 8.01 -2.24
CA HIS A 356 -9.60 9.45 -2.35
C HIS A 356 -9.30 9.80 -3.79
N PHE A 357 -9.91 10.88 -4.26
CA PHE A 357 -9.80 11.33 -5.63
C PHE A 357 -9.66 12.84 -5.71
N VAL A 358 -8.96 13.29 -6.75
CA VAL A 358 -8.95 14.69 -7.21
C VAL A 358 -9.78 14.77 -8.48
N ARG A 359 -10.83 15.59 -8.46
CA ARG A 359 -11.69 15.83 -9.62
C ARG A 359 -11.02 16.86 -10.52
N VAL A 360 -10.54 16.38 -11.66
CA VAL A 360 -9.85 17.18 -12.67
C VAL A 360 -10.83 17.84 -13.64
N HIS A 361 -11.95 17.17 -13.93
CA HIS A 361 -12.99 17.72 -14.81
C HIS A 361 -14.41 17.44 -14.31
N PRO A 362 -15.32 18.43 -14.38
CA PRO A 362 -14.98 19.86 -14.25
C PRO A 362 -14.16 20.07 -12.97
N PRO A 363 -13.16 20.96 -12.99
CA PRO A 363 -12.36 21.24 -11.79
C PRO A 363 -13.26 21.78 -10.69
N VAL A 364 -13.02 21.33 -9.44
CA VAL A 364 -13.67 21.93 -8.27
C VAL A 364 -12.94 23.23 -7.99
N GLU A 365 -13.62 24.37 -8.18
CA GLU A 365 -13.08 25.67 -7.77
C GLU A 365 -12.80 25.62 -6.27
N SER A 366 -11.55 25.83 -5.85
CA SER A 366 -11.32 26.31 -4.49
C SER A 366 -11.94 27.71 -4.43
N GLU A 367 -12.66 28.04 -3.37
CA GLU A 367 -13.02 29.43 -3.04
C GLU A 367 -11.73 30.23 -2.81
N ALA A 368 -11.03 30.59 -3.88
CA ALA A 368 -10.01 31.60 -3.92
C ALA A 368 -10.66 32.77 -4.62
N GLU A 369 -10.98 33.79 -3.81
CA GLU A 369 -11.63 35.03 -4.20
C GLU A 369 -11.13 35.52 -5.56
N LEU A 370 -11.99 35.46 -6.58
CA LEU A 370 -11.72 36.07 -7.89
C LEU A 370 -11.74 37.61 -7.83
N LEU A 371 -11.98 38.21 -6.66
CA LEU A 371 -12.02 39.66 -6.42
C LEU A 371 -11.62 40.01 -4.97
N THR A 372 -10.32 40.08 -4.67
CA THR A 372 -9.79 40.96 -3.60
C THR A 372 -8.67 41.83 -4.13
#